data_AF-A0A0S1XA68-F1
#
_entry.id   AF-A0A0S1XA68-F1
#
_cell.length_a   1.000
_cell.length_b   1.000
_cell.length_c   1.000
_cell.angle_alpha   90.00
_cell.angle_beta   90.00
_cell.angle_gamma   90.00
#
_symmetry.space_group_name_H-M   'P 1'
#
loop_
_entity.id
_entity.type
_entity.pdbx_description
1 polymer ?
#
loop_
_entity_poly.entity_id
_entity_poly.type
_entity_poly.pdbx_seq_one_letter_code
_entity_poly.pdbx_strand_id
1 'polypeptide(L)'
;MQSINDRKLEVLIKDLSYRFSRDDAPKIEKALRALRKAAEIPMSVLNPSSGYHPVVIFKKRFGRYEKEAIVSLIDLRILNKYSMPAWRRAITFHLDDDVVEYSTILGIESVIIGNPRRISRLKSILLRVLEQMSQKPKKLVLLYDDIYMDFGNNRYIHIRIRGGDLNIRVGMNPSIASKLLGRAILHIDSAFGNKNREFYKLLFVYSLETRGSFETFFMRYIFPKLNPEQREFLEEMHDYRNFITLLYSELSRINKDRLGDEVGIRINRRANPKRPLEIGILFTDHGIEVRRYINTTTISLLV
;
A
#
# COMPACT_ATOMS: atom_id res chain seq x y z
N MET A 1 -6.53 10.89 37.87
CA MET A 1 -5.59 9.75 38.01
C MET A 1 -4.83 9.61 36.70
N GLN A 2 -3.50 9.78 36.70
CA GLN A 2 -2.68 9.52 35.50
C GLN A 2 -2.70 8.01 35.19
N SER A 3 -2.74 7.63 33.91
CA SER A 3 -2.72 6.22 33.55
C SER A 3 -1.33 5.62 33.84
N ILE A 4 -1.26 4.31 34.12
CA ILE A 4 0.01 3.59 34.34
C ILE A 4 0.98 3.81 33.16
N ASN A 5 0.45 3.93 31.94
CA ASN A 5 1.24 4.17 30.74
C ASN A 5 1.80 5.59 30.68
N ASP A 6 1.08 6.60 31.19
CA ASP A 6 1.60 7.97 31.24
C ASP A 6 2.76 8.07 32.23
N ARG A 7 2.65 7.42 33.40
CA ARG A 7 3.72 7.38 34.38
C ARG A 7 4.97 6.66 33.85
N LYS A 8 4.79 5.53 33.15
CA LYS A 8 5.91 4.84 32.48
C LYS A 8 6.57 5.71 31.41
N LEU A 9 5.77 6.45 30.63
CA LEU A 9 6.27 7.36 29.61
C LEU A 9 7.09 8.51 30.22
N GLU A 10 6.61 9.12 31.32
CA GLU A 10 7.33 10.18 32.03
C GLU A 10 8.70 9.70 32.54
N VAL A 11 8.76 8.52 33.15
CA VAL A 11 10.01 7.90 33.63
C VAL A 11 10.96 7.66 32.45
N LEU A 12 10.46 7.08 31.35
CA LEU A 12 11.26 6.84 30.15
C LEU A 12 11.82 8.14 29.55
N ILE A 13 11.02 9.20 29.47
CA ILE A 13 11.47 10.51 28.97
C ILE A 13 12.58 11.06 29.87
N LYS A 14 12.41 10.95 31.20
CA LYS A 14 13.43 11.38 32.15
C LYS A 14 14.74 10.61 31.95
N ASP A 15 14.69 9.28 31.81
CA ASP A 15 15.87 8.44 31.57
C ASP A 15 16.57 8.77 30.25
N LEU A 16 15.80 8.99 29.17
CA LEU A 16 16.33 9.37 27.87
C LEU A 16 16.93 10.80 27.90
N SER A 17 16.36 11.71 28.68
CA SER A 17 16.87 13.08 28.84
C SER A 17 18.26 13.11 29.49
N TYR A 18 18.53 12.20 30.44
CA TYR A 18 19.86 12.04 31.03
C TYR A 18 20.86 11.42 30.06
N ARG A 19 20.40 10.55 29.15
CA ARG A 19 21.27 9.85 28.19
C ARG A 19 21.68 10.74 27.01
N PHE A 20 20.77 11.60 26.56
CA PHE A 20 20.96 12.54 25.45
C PHE A 20 21.16 13.97 25.95
N SER A 21 20.13 14.82 25.90
CA SER A 21 20.07 16.14 26.51
C SER A 21 18.67 16.40 27.06
N ARG A 22 18.54 17.28 28.05
CA ARG A 22 17.24 17.77 28.55
C ARG A 22 16.45 18.49 27.45
N ASP A 23 17.13 19.19 26.55
CA ASP A 23 16.50 19.91 25.44
C ASP A 23 15.84 18.98 24.42
N ASP A 24 16.25 17.70 24.36
CA ASP A 24 15.66 16.70 23.46
C ASP A 24 14.38 16.10 24.02
N ALA A 25 14.09 16.26 25.32
CA ALA A 25 12.97 15.61 25.98
C ALA A 25 11.61 15.87 25.28
N PRO A 26 11.26 17.12 24.87
CA PRO A 26 10.03 17.38 24.14
C PRO A 26 9.98 16.66 22.78
N LYS A 27 11.12 16.58 22.07
CA LYS A 27 11.21 15.91 20.76
C LYS A 27 11.06 14.39 20.92
N ILE A 28 11.70 13.81 21.94
CA ILE A 28 11.59 12.39 22.30
C ILE A 28 10.15 12.03 22.67
N GLU A 29 9.50 12.83 23.52
CA GLU A 29 8.10 12.62 23.89
C GLU A 29 7.20 12.64 22.64
N LYS A 30 7.36 13.67 21.80
CA LYS A 30 6.58 13.82 20.58
C LYS A 30 6.75 12.62 19.65
N ALA A 31 7.99 12.12 19.50
CA ALA A 31 8.32 10.95 18.71
C ALA A 31 7.71 9.66 19.28
N LEU A 32 7.84 9.42 20.59
CA LEU A 32 7.27 8.25 21.26
C LEU A 32 5.75 8.19 21.10
N ARG A 33 5.05 9.31 21.30
CA ARG A 33 3.59 9.39 21.12
C ARG A 33 3.19 9.10 19.67
N ALA A 34 3.91 9.66 18.70
CA ALA A 34 3.62 9.46 17.29
C ALA A 34 3.89 8.02 16.83
N LEU A 35 5.00 7.42 17.27
CA LEU A 35 5.36 6.03 16.95
C LEU A 35 4.40 5.04 17.61
N ARG A 36 3.87 5.34 18.80
CA ARG A 36 2.78 4.55 19.41
C ARG A 36 1.48 4.65 18.61
N LYS A 37 1.07 5.85 18.18
CA LYS A 37 -0.06 6.00 17.25
C LYS A 37 0.14 5.19 15.97
N ALA A 38 1.37 5.18 15.43
CA ALA A 38 1.70 4.36 14.26
C ALA A 38 1.64 2.85 14.57
N ALA A 39 1.96 2.43 15.79
CA ALA A 39 1.89 1.02 16.21
C ALA A 39 0.44 0.53 16.42
N GLU A 40 -0.51 1.41 16.71
CA GLU A 40 -1.94 1.06 16.85
C GLU A 40 -2.58 0.61 15.53
N ILE A 41 -2.00 0.99 14.38
CA ILE A 41 -2.53 0.64 13.06
C ILE A 41 -2.22 -0.84 12.76
N PRO A 42 -3.20 -1.72 12.50
CA PRO A 42 -2.99 -3.15 12.30
C PRO A 42 -1.98 -3.52 11.20
N MET A 43 -1.97 -2.75 10.11
CA MET A 43 -1.06 -2.98 8.97
C MET A 43 0.34 -2.39 9.19
N SER A 44 0.57 -1.67 10.28
CA SER A 44 1.84 -1.02 10.54
C SER A 44 2.96 -2.02 10.82
N VAL A 45 4.15 -1.71 10.32
CA VAL A 45 5.35 -2.46 10.66
C VAL A 45 5.68 -2.45 12.16
N LEU A 46 5.15 -1.46 12.89
CA LEU A 46 5.28 -1.33 14.34
C LEU A 46 4.15 -2.00 15.13
N ASN A 47 3.15 -2.58 14.47
CA ASN A 47 2.04 -3.20 15.17
C ASN A 47 2.48 -4.50 15.85
N PRO A 48 2.29 -4.66 17.17
CA PRO A 48 2.75 -5.83 17.89
C PRO A 48 1.98 -7.11 17.52
N SER A 49 0.72 -7.00 17.07
CA SER A 49 -0.09 -8.15 16.63
C SER A 49 0.48 -8.83 15.38
N SER A 50 1.45 -8.20 14.70
CA SER A 50 2.21 -8.83 13.60
C SER A 50 3.24 -9.88 14.08
N GLY A 51 3.35 -10.13 15.38
CA GLY A 51 4.25 -11.12 15.98
C GLY A 51 5.66 -10.61 16.27
N TYR A 52 5.89 -9.30 16.14
CA TYR A 52 7.18 -8.66 16.40
C TYR A 52 7.08 -7.66 17.55
N HIS A 53 8.13 -7.57 18.36
CA HIS A 53 8.25 -6.51 19.36
C HIS A 53 8.69 -5.20 18.71
N PRO A 54 7.88 -4.13 18.73
CA PRO A 54 8.22 -2.86 18.12
C PRO A 54 9.20 -2.07 19.00
N VAL A 55 10.29 -1.65 18.38
CA VAL A 55 11.43 -0.99 19.02
C VAL A 55 11.76 0.29 18.26
N VAL A 56 12.15 1.33 19.00
CA VAL A 56 12.71 2.56 18.44
C VAL A 56 14.14 2.71 18.91
N ILE A 57 15.04 2.98 17.96
CA ILE A 57 16.44 3.30 18.23
C ILE A 57 16.57 4.81 18.07
N PHE A 58 16.61 5.52 19.19
CA PHE A 58 16.94 6.94 19.18
C PHE A 58 18.43 7.10 18.94
N LYS A 59 18.81 7.94 17.98
CA LYS A 59 20.20 8.28 17.68
C LYS A 59 20.43 9.78 17.76
N LYS A 60 21.56 10.18 18.32
CA LYS A 60 22.00 11.58 18.34
C LYS A 60 23.51 11.69 18.23
N ARG A 61 23.98 12.67 17.48
CA ARG A 61 25.42 12.95 17.31
C ARG A 61 25.89 13.98 18.33
N PHE A 62 26.97 13.65 19.03
CA PHE A 62 27.69 14.52 19.95
C PHE A 62 29.12 14.71 19.42
N GLY A 63 29.29 15.70 18.53
CA GLY A 63 30.55 15.92 17.82
C GLY A 63 30.92 14.71 16.95
N ARG A 64 31.98 13.98 17.34
CA ARG A 64 32.46 12.78 16.60
C ARG A 64 31.77 11.48 17.01
N TYR A 65 31.03 11.47 18.13
CA TYR A 65 30.42 10.26 18.68
C TYR A 65 28.91 10.22 18.37
N GLU A 66 28.38 9.04 18.05
CA GLU A 66 26.93 8.81 17.97
C GLU A 66 26.51 8.03 19.21
N LYS A 67 25.54 8.56 19.96
CA LYS A 67 24.90 7.83 21.06
C LYS A 67 23.59 7.24 20.56
N GLU A 68 23.30 6.03 21.01
CA GLU A 68 22.04 5.36 20.70
C GLU A 68 21.32 4.88 21.97
N ALA A 69 19.99 4.91 21.93
CA ALA A 69 19.14 4.34 22.95
C ALA A 69 18.01 3.52 22.30
N ILE A 70 17.98 2.24 22.65
CA ILE A 70 16.99 1.28 22.16
C ILE A 70 15.82 1.28 23.14
N VAL A 71 14.61 1.51 22.66
CA VAL A 71 13.40 1.69 23.47
C VAL A 71 12.30 0.77 22.99
N SER A 72 11.66 0.05 23.91
CA SER A 72 10.44 -0.69 23.59
C SER A 72 9.23 0.25 23.53
N LEU A 73 8.44 0.14 22.45
CA LEU A 73 7.17 0.87 22.35
C LEU A 73 6.01 0.22 23.13
N ILE A 74 6.17 -1.03 23.58
CA ILE A 74 5.19 -1.74 24.42
C ILE A 74 5.47 -1.47 25.89
N ASP A 75 6.67 -1.79 26.34
CA ASP A 75 7.05 -1.72 27.75
C ASP A 75 7.32 -0.28 28.21
N LEU A 76 7.57 0.63 27.26
CA LEU A 76 8.00 2.01 27.49
C LEU A 76 9.24 2.06 28.40
N ARG A 77 10.27 1.29 28.05
CA ARG A 77 11.56 1.26 28.75
C ARG A 77 12.72 1.19 27.79
N ILE A 78 13.89 1.63 28.26
CA ILE A 78 15.15 1.44 27.56
C ILE A 78 15.54 -0.05 27.66
N LEU A 79 15.90 -0.62 26.51
CA LEU A 79 16.34 -2.01 26.40
C LEU A 79 17.87 -2.08 26.44
N ASN A 80 18.39 -3.11 27.11
CA ASN A 80 19.80 -3.47 27.13
C ASN A 80 20.02 -4.80 26.40
N LYS A 81 21.27 -5.30 26.37
CA LYS A 81 21.63 -6.57 25.72
C LYS A 81 20.85 -7.77 26.26
N TYR A 82 20.49 -7.76 27.55
CA TYR A 82 19.81 -8.86 28.23
C TYR A 82 18.28 -8.79 28.12
N SER A 83 17.72 -7.60 27.95
CA SER A 83 16.28 -7.38 27.83
C SER A 83 15.81 -7.25 26.39
N MET A 84 16.71 -7.46 25.41
CA MET A 84 16.41 -7.33 24.00
C MET A 84 15.57 -8.52 23.51
N PRO A 85 14.37 -8.27 22.94
CA PRO A 85 13.57 -9.34 22.36
C PRO A 85 14.29 -9.96 21.16
N ALA A 86 14.17 -11.28 21.04
CA ALA A 86 14.71 -12.04 19.91
C ALA A 86 14.05 -11.59 18.59
N TRP A 87 12.72 -11.50 18.56
CA TRP A 87 11.94 -11.07 17.40
C TRP A 87 11.52 -9.61 17.56
N ARG A 88 12.32 -8.70 17.00
CA ARG A 88 12.04 -7.25 17.06
C ARG A 88 11.95 -6.61 15.68
N ARG A 89 11.14 -5.57 15.58
CA ARG A 89 11.17 -4.62 14.46
C ARG A 89 11.61 -3.27 14.97
N ALA A 90 12.76 -2.82 14.49
CA ALA A 90 13.36 -1.57 14.91
C ALA A 90 13.14 -0.48 13.86
N ILE A 91 12.77 0.72 14.32
CA ILE A 91 12.84 1.95 13.53
C ILE A 91 13.89 2.85 14.17
N THR A 92 14.72 3.47 13.34
CA THR A 92 15.71 4.43 13.81
C THR A 92 15.11 5.82 13.73
N PHE A 93 15.18 6.58 14.82
CA PHE A 93 14.77 7.98 14.88
C PHE A 93 15.97 8.86 15.24
N HIS A 94 16.41 9.69 14.30
CA HIS A 94 17.52 10.60 14.48
C HIS A 94 17.05 11.89 15.16
N LEU A 95 17.51 12.14 16.38
CA LEU A 95 17.14 13.33 17.15
C LEU A 95 17.65 14.63 16.52
N ASP A 96 18.66 14.58 15.66
CA ASP A 96 19.15 15.76 14.95
C ASP A 96 18.34 16.03 13.67
N ASP A 97 18.06 14.98 12.88
CA ASP A 97 17.54 15.12 11.51
C ASP A 97 16.04 14.89 11.36
N ASP A 98 15.46 13.94 12.12
CA ASP A 98 14.07 13.54 11.94
C ASP A 98 13.12 14.48 12.66
N VAL A 99 11.90 14.60 12.14
CA VAL A 99 10.84 15.43 12.71
C VAL A 99 9.57 14.62 12.89
N VAL A 100 8.76 15.08 13.85
CA VAL A 100 7.38 14.65 14.01
C VAL A 100 6.48 15.85 13.84
N GLU A 101 5.50 15.73 12.95
CA GLU A 101 4.52 16.77 12.65
C GLU A 101 3.12 16.19 12.85
N TYR A 102 2.30 16.90 13.65
CA TYR A 102 0.86 16.68 13.73
C TYR A 102 0.23 17.78 12.90
N SER A 103 -0.49 17.41 11.86
CA SER A 103 -1.11 18.37 10.94
C SER A 103 -2.39 17.82 10.35
N THR A 104 -3.03 18.64 9.52
CA THR A 104 -4.24 18.28 8.81
C THR A 104 -3.98 18.43 7.32
N ILE A 105 -4.14 17.36 6.54
CA ILE A 105 -4.00 17.39 5.08
C ILE A 105 -5.39 17.22 4.48
N LEU A 106 -5.93 18.23 3.79
CA LEU A 106 -7.27 18.18 3.20
C LEU A 106 -8.37 17.77 4.21
N GLY A 107 -8.29 18.26 5.45
CA GLY A 107 -9.22 17.91 6.53
C GLY A 107 -8.95 16.57 7.24
N ILE A 108 -7.88 15.85 6.88
CA ILE A 108 -7.53 14.53 7.44
C ILE A 108 -6.53 14.68 8.58
N GLU A 109 -6.83 14.12 9.76
CA GLU A 109 -5.87 14.06 10.88
C GLU A 109 -4.62 13.29 10.44
N SER A 110 -3.48 13.95 10.44
CA SER A 110 -2.24 13.42 9.88
C SER A 110 -1.10 13.44 10.92
N VAL A 111 -0.43 12.31 11.07
CA VAL A 111 0.82 12.18 11.85
C VAL A 111 1.94 11.84 10.90
N ILE A 112 3.01 12.64 10.90
CA ILE A 112 4.08 12.54 9.92
C ILE A 112 5.41 12.44 10.66
N ILE A 113 6.18 11.39 10.37
CA ILE A 113 7.40 11.02 11.06
C ILE A 113 8.50 10.76 10.02
N GLY A 114 9.67 11.39 10.19
CA GLY A 114 10.87 11.11 9.40
C GLY A 114 11.64 12.36 8.98
N ASN A 115 12.48 12.23 7.96
CA ASN A 115 13.35 13.33 7.51
C ASN A 115 12.56 14.43 6.76
N PRO A 116 12.71 15.73 7.11
CA PRO A 116 11.97 16.83 6.50
C PRO A 116 12.01 16.89 4.97
N ARG A 117 13.19 16.63 4.37
CA ARG A 117 13.36 16.69 2.91
C ARG A 117 12.56 15.59 2.21
N ARG A 118 12.55 14.38 2.78
CA ARG A 118 11.76 13.26 2.26
C ARG A 118 10.27 13.49 2.47
N ILE A 119 9.87 13.95 3.66
CA ILE A 119 8.49 14.29 3.99
C ILE A 119 7.91 15.28 2.99
N SER A 120 8.63 16.36 2.67
CA SER A 120 8.16 17.39 1.73
C SER A 120 7.83 16.80 0.35
N ARG A 121 8.69 15.91 -0.17
CA ARG A 121 8.47 15.23 -1.46
C ARG A 121 7.29 14.26 -1.39
N LEU A 122 7.19 13.46 -0.33
CA LEU A 122 6.10 12.50 -0.18
C LEU A 122 4.76 13.20 0.04
N LYS A 123 4.73 14.35 0.73
CA LYS A 123 3.53 15.16 0.92
C LYS A 123 2.91 15.60 -0.40
N SER A 124 3.70 16.03 -1.39
CA SER A 124 3.15 16.49 -2.67
C SER A 124 2.54 15.35 -3.48
N ILE A 125 3.20 14.18 -3.49
CA ILE A 125 2.69 12.94 -4.10
C ILE A 125 1.40 12.51 -3.40
N LEU A 126 1.44 12.46 -2.07
CA LEU A 126 0.31 12.06 -1.24
C LEU A 126 -0.89 12.99 -1.46
N LEU A 127 -0.67 14.31 -1.54
CA LEU A 127 -1.72 15.29 -1.77
C LEU A 127 -2.45 15.02 -3.10
N ARG A 128 -1.70 14.77 -4.19
CA ARG A 128 -2.30 14.43 -5.50
C ARG A 128 -3.07 13.12 -5.46
N VAL A 129 -2.52 12.10 -4.80
CA VAL A 129 -3.21 10.82 -4.59
C VAL A 129 -4.51 11.06 -3.84
N LEU A 130 -4.45 11.72 -2.68
CA LEU A 130 -5.60 12.01 -1.84
C LEU A 130 -6.66 12.79 -2.61
N GLU A 131 -6.31 13.86 -3.32
CA GLU A 131 -7.22 14.68 -4.14
C GLU A 131 -8.07 13.83 -5.11
N GLN A 132 -7.44 12.85 -5.76
CA GLN A 132 -8.09 11.96 -6.73
C GLN A 132 -8.88 10.80 -6.09
N MET A 133 -8.79 10.62 -4.77
CA MET A 133 -9.58 9.59 -4.08
C MET A 133 -11.05 9.96 -4.00
N SER A 134 -11.92 8.96 -4.25
CA SER A 134 -13.37 9.10 -4.09
C SER A 134 -13.76 9.34 -2.64
N GLN A 135 -13.07 8.69 -1.69
CA GLN A 135 -13.31 8.88 -0.26
C GLN A 135 -11.99 9.15 0.46
N LYS A 136 -11.98 10.17 1.32
CA LYS A 136 -10.80 10.51 2.13
C LYS A 136 -10.69 9.58 3.35
N PRO A 137 -9.48 9.18 3.76
CA PRO A 137 -9.29 8.48 5.03
C PRO A 137 -9.63 9.40 6.21
N LYS A 138 -10.01 8.81 7.34
CA LYS A 138 -10.26 9.52 8.60
C LYS A 138 -8.95 9.96 9.25
N LYS A 139 -7.93 9.09 9.18
CA LYS A 139 -6.59 9.33 9.73
C LYS A 139 -5.53 8.87 8.75
N LEU A 140 -4.41 9.58 8.77
CA LEU A 140 -3.26 9.28 7.96
C LEU A 140 -2.00 9.27 8.83
N VAL A 141 -1.18 8.25 8.66
CA VAL A 141 0.14 8.19 9.31
C VAL A 141 1.20 7.98 8.25
N LEU A 142 2.10 8.95 8.10
CA LEU A 142 3.29 8.84 7.27
C LEU A 142 4.47 8.54 8.19
N LEU A 143 5.07 7.37 8.01
CA LEU A 143 6.21 6.87 8.74
C LEU A 143 7.35 6.59 7.76
N TYR A 144 8.23 7.58 7.58
CA TYR A 144 9.26 7.59 6.53
C TYR A 144 8.67 7.33 5.15
N ASP A 145 8.92 6.15 4.59
CA ASP A 145 8.50 5.74 3.25
C ASP A 145 7.15 4.98 3.26
N ASP A 146 6.59 4.72 4.44
CA ASP A 146 5.32 4.02 4.65
C ASP A 146 4.18 5.00 4.95
N ILE A 147 3.08 4.87 4.22
CA ILE A 147 1.86 5.67 4.35
C ILE A 147 0.74 4.73 4.75
N TYR A 148 0.15 4.97 5.90
CA TYR A 148 -0.99 4.21 6.42
C TYR A 148 -2.23 5.10 6.39
N MET A 149 -3.30 4.60 5.79
CA MET A 149 -4.58 5.29 5.67
C MET A 149 -5.65 4.47 6.38
N ASP A 150 -6.36 5.10 7.31
CA ASP A 150 -7.45 4.49 8.08
C ASP A 150 -8.81 5.06 7.63
N PHE A 151 -9.70 4.19 7.16
CA PHE A 151 -11.07 4.53 6.73
C PHE A 151 -12.13 4.19 7.78
N GLY A 152 -11.71 3.74 8.97
CA GLY A 152 -12.55 3.21 10.03
C GLY A 152 -13.11 1.82 9.73
N ASN A 153 -13.69 1.19 10.75
CA ASN A 153 -14.29 -0.15 10.68
C ASN A 153 -13.30 -1.21 10.18
N ASN A 154 -12.07 -1.19 10.71
CA ASN A 154 -10.96 -2.07 10.32
C ASN A 154 -10.56 -2.02 8.83
N ARG A 155 -10.85 -0.92 8.12
CA ARG A 155 -10.48 -0.74 6.72
C ARG A 155 -9.22 0.11 6.62
N TYR A 156 -8.13 -0.52 6.19
CA TYR A 156 -6.82 0.10 6.05
C TYR A 156 -6.24 -0.05 4.65
N ILE A 157 -5.54 0.99 4.20
CA ILE A 157 -4.68 0.93 3.02
C ILE A 157 -3.27 1.31 3.46
N HIS A 158 -2.29 0.48 3.10
CA HIS A 158 -0.88 0.75 3.32
C HIS A 158 -0.21 0.93 1.96
N ILE A 159 0.48 2.05 1.79
CA ILE A 159 1.28 2.36 0.61
C ILE A 159 2.72 2.56 1.05
N ARG A 160 3.66 1.86 0.42
CA ARG A 160 5.10 2.09 0.58
C ARG A 160 5.66 2.66 -0.71
N ILE A 161 6.37 3.79 -0.62
CA ILE A 161 6.99 4.46 -1.77
C ILE A 161 8.50 4.44 -1.61
N ARG A 162 9.22 3.81 -2.54
CA ARG A 162 10.68 3.78 -2.56
C ARG A 162 11.18 4.15 -3.95
N GLY A 163 11.66 5.38 -4.11
CA GLY A 163 12.05 5.89 -5.42
C GLY A 163 10.86 5.89 -6.37
N GLY A 164 10.98 5.18 -7.50
CA GLY A 164 9.92 5.01 -8.50
C GLY A 164 8.98 3.83 -8.25
N ASP A 165 9.22 3.05 -7.20
CA ASP A 165 8.45 1.84 -6.88
C ASP A 165 7.35 2.14 -5.85
N LEU A 166 6.15 1.60 -6.10
CA LEU A 166 5.02 1.67 -5.19
C LEU A 166 4.53 0.28 -4.81
N ASN A 167 4.42 0.00 -3.52
CA ASN A 167 3.83 -1.23 -3.02
C ASN A 167 2.57 -0.89 -2.22
N ILE A 168 1.42 -1.38 -2.68
CA ILE A 168 0.15 -1.23 -1.99
C ILE A 168 -0.26 -2.53 -1.33
N ARG A 169 -0.80 -2.43 -0.11
CA ARG A 169 -1.47 -3.52 0.58
C ARG A 169 -2.80 -2.99 1.08
N VAL A 170 -3.84 -3.82 0.98
CA VAL A 170 -5.19 -3.48 1.45
C VAL A 170 -5.59 -4.46 2.55
N GLY A 171 -6.09 -3.93 3.66
CA GLY A 171 -6.64 -4.71 4.78
C GLY A 171 -8.14 -4.99 4.62
N MET A 172 -8.65 -4.97 3.39
CA MET A 172 -10.08 -5.07 3.09
C MET A 172 -10.29 -5.68 1.70
N ASN A 173 -11.55 -5.96 1.35
CA ASN A 173 -11.92 -6.49 0.05
C ASN A 173 -11.48 -5.57 -1.12
N PRO A 174 -10.90 -6.11 -2.21
CA PRO A 174 -10.49 -5.34 -3.38
C PRO A 174 -11.58 -4.44 -3.98
N SER A 175 -12.84 -4.89 -4.01
CA SER A 175 -13.95 -4.06 -4.52
C SER A 175 -14.18 -2.80 -3.68
N ILE A 176 -14.04 -2.91 -2.36
CA ILE A 176 -14.18 -1.77 -1.44
C ILE A 176 -12.96 -0.85 -1.60
N ALA A 177 -11.75 -1.41 -1.61
CA ALA A 177 -10.53 -0.63 -1.77
C ALA A 177 -10.51 0.14 -3.10
N SER A 178 -10.94 -0.50 -4.19
CA SER A 178 -11.10 0.13 -5.51
C SER A 178 -12.02 1.34 -5.45
N LYS A 179 -13.20 1.20 -4.81
CA LYS A 179 -14.16 2.30 -4.66
C LYS A 179 -13.62 3.46 -3.83
N LEU A 180 -12.89 3.17 -2.74
CA LEU A 180 -12.28 4.21 -1.90
C LEU A 180 -11.21 5.00 -2.65
N LEU A 181 -10.33 4.30 -3.38
CA LEU A 181 -9.24 4.90 -4.14
C LEU A 181 -9.75 5.61 -5.41
N GLY A 182 -10.73 5.05 -6.12
CA GLY A 182 -11.31 5.65 -7.32
C GLY A 182 -10.25 6.06 -8.35
N ARG A 183 -10.33 7.32 -8.81
CA ARG A 183 -9.42 7.87 -9.83
C ARG A 183 -7.96 7.95 -9.38
N ALA A 184 -7.69 7.88 -8.07
CA ALA A 184 -6.33 7.80 -7.56
C ALA A 184 -5.59 6.57 -8.10
N ILE A 185 -6.28 5.47 -8.43
CA ILE A 185 -5.68 4.28 -9.04
C ILE A 185 -5.03 4.63 -10.38
N LEU A 186 -5.71 5.40 -11.23
CA LEU A 186 -5.18 5.84 -12.52
C LEU A 186 -4.01 6.82 -12.36
N HIS A 187 -4.08 7.69 -11.36
CA HIS A 187 -2.98 8.61 -11.06
C HIS A 187 -1.73 7.85 -10.56
N ILE A 188 -1.91 6.88 -9.67
CA ILE A 188 -0.81 6.02 -9.20
C ILE A 188 -0.22 5.22 -10.37
N ASP A 189 -1.07 4.73 -11.27
CA ASP A 189 -0.63 3.98 -12.43
C ASP A 189 0.28 4.81 -13.36
N SER A 190 -0.01 6.10 -13.54
CA SER A 190 0.81 6.99 -14.36
C SER A 190 2.03 7.57 -13.63
N ALA A 191 1.93 7.80 -12.31
CA ALA A 191 2.97 8.48 -11.54
C ALA A 191 4.16 7.58 -11.17
N PHE A 192 3.95 6.27 -11.07
CA PHE A 192 4.98 5.32 -10.66
C PHE A 192 5.39 4.41 -11.81
N GLY A 193 6.64 3.93 -11.81
CA GLY A 193 7.11 2.97 -12.82
C GLY A 193 6.66 1.57 -12.47
N ASN A 194 7.11 1.09 -11.31
CA ASN A 194 6.87 -0.28 -10.84
C ASN A 194 5.82 -0.32 -9.73
N LYS A 195 4.94 -1.32 -9.79
CA LYS A 195 3.92 -1.57 -8.77
C LYS A 195 3.82 -3.06 -8.47
N ASN A 196 3.44 -3.40 -7.25
CA ASN A 196 3.26 -4.80 -6.86
C ASN A 196 1.97 -5.41 -7.45
N ARG A 197 1.83 -6.75 -7.37
CA ARG A 197 0.64 -7.46 -7.91
C ARG A 197 -0.68 -6.92 -7.39
N GLU A 198 -0.72 -6.55 -6.11
CA GLU A 198 -1.94 -6.08 -5.44
C GLU A 198 -2.46 -4.81 -6.10
N PHE A 199 -1.57 -3.93 -6.54
CA PHE A 199 -1.94 -2.75 -7.30
C PHE A 199 -2.61 -3.11 -8.63
N TYR A 200 -2.03 -4.02 -9.40
CA TYR A 200 -2.59 -4.41 -10.69
C TYR A 200 -3.93 -5.13 -10.55
N LYS A 201 -4.16 -5.86 -9.46
CA LYS A 201 -5.50 -6.38 -9.12
C LYS A 201 -6.49 -5.26 -8.88
N LEU A 202 -6.13 -4.24 -8.08
CA LEU A 202 -7.00 -3.08 -7.85
C LEU A 202 -7.28 -2.32 -9.15
N LEU A 203 -6.27 -2.15 -10.00
CA LEU A 203 -6.41 -1.53 -11.33
C LEU A 203 -7.38 -2.32 -12.22
N PHE A 204 -7.28 -3.64 -12.22
CA PHE A 204 -8.21 -4.49 -12.95
C PHE A 204 -9.64 -4.39 -12.39
N VAL A 205 -9.81 -4.49 -11.07
CA VAL A 205 -11.11 -4.35 -10.40
C VAL A 205 -11.76 -2.99 -10.71
N TYR A 206 -10.97 -1.92 -10.69
CA TYR A 206 -11.39 -0.57 -11.07
C TYR A 206 -11.79 -0.49 -12.55
N SER A 207 -11.05 -1.14 -13.44
CA SER A 207 -11.37 -1.17 -14.86
C SER A 207 -12.75 -1.79 -15.14
N LEU A 208 -13.21 -2.72 -14.29
CA LEU A 208 -14.52 -3.37 -14.39
C LEU A 208 -15.68 -2.53 -13.81
N GLU A 209 -15.49 -1.25 -13.50
CA GLU A 209 -16.57 -0.35 -13.09
C GLU A 209 -17.39 0.17 -14.28
N THR A 210 -16.74 0.42 -15.43
CA THR A 210 -17.41 0.87 -16.65
C THR A 210 -16.79 0.23 -17.90
N ARG A 211 -17.58 0.11 -18.96
CA ARG A 211 -17.10 -0.40 -20.26
C ARG A 211 -15.89 0.37 -20.78
N GLY A 212 -15.92 1.72 -20.69
CA GLY A 212 -14.83 2.56 -21.18
C GLY A 212 -13.53 2.40 -20.39
N SER A 213 -13.63 2.26 -19.07
CA SER A 213 -12.47 1.97 -18.20
C SER A 213 -11.86 0.61 -18.54
N PHE A 214 -12.70 -0.40 -18.78
CA PHE A 214 -12.25 -1.73 -19.18
C PHE A 214 -11.60 -1.72 -20.56
N GLU A 215 -12.20 -1.06 -21.55
CA GLU A 215 -11.64 -0.93 -22.90
C GLU A 215 -10.25 -0.28 -22.86
N THR A 216 -10.09 0.79 -22.08
CA THR A 216 -8.80 1.47 -21.89
C THR A 216 -7.78 0.54 -21.24
N PHE A 217 -8.18 -0.19 -20.20
CA PHE A 217 -7.32 -1.19 -19.56
C PHE A 217 -6.90 -2.28 -20.54
N PHE A 218 -7.84 -2.85 -21.29
CA PHE A 218 -7.60 -3.92 -22.23
C PHE A 218 -6.62 -3.48 -23.33
N MET A 219 -6.85 -2.31 -23.93
CA MET A 219 -5.99 -1.78 -24.99
C MET A 219 -4.58 -1.45 -24.50
N ARG A 220 -4.44 -1.01 -23.23
CA ARG A 220 -3.13 -0.64 -22.67
C ARG A 220 -2.34 -1.83 -22.15
N TYR A 221 -3.01 -2.79 -21.51
CA TYR A 221 -2.34 -3.84 -20.75
C TYR A 221 -2.43 -5.23 -21.37
N ILE A 222 -3.49 -5.51 -22.13
CA ILE A 222 -3.78 -6.86 -22.65
C ILE A 222 -3.44 -6.95 -24.13
N PHE A 223 -4.07 -6.12 -24.97
CA PHE A 223 -3.94 -6.16 -26.44
C PHE A 223 -2.48 -6.17 -26.96
N PRO A 224 -1.56 -5.32 -26.44
CA PRO A 224 -0.18 -5.29 -26.93
C PRO A 224 0.60 -6.59 -26.64
N LYS A 225 0.15 -7.36 -25.66
CA LYS A 225 0.81 -8.58 -25.15
C LYS A 225 0.13 -9.87 -25.63
N LEU A 226 -0.95 -9.76 -26.42
CA LEU A 226 -1.55 -10.91 -27.06
C LEU A 226 -0.56 -11.55 -28.05
N ASN A 227 -0.59 -12.88 -28.11
CA ASN A 227 0.17 -13.62 -29.11
C ASN A 227 -0.45 -13.46 -30.52
N PRO A 228 0.27 -13.84 -31.59
CA PRO A 228 -0.23 -13.65 -32.97
C PRO A 228 -1.60 -14.27 -33.22
N GLU A 229 -1.85 -15.49 -32.74
CA GLU A 229 -3.12 -16.20 -32.92
C GLU A 229 -4.28 -15.47 -32.21
N GLN A 230 -4.05 -14.97 -31.00
CA GLN A 230 -5.03 -14.19 -30.25
C GLN A 230 -5.31 -12.85 -30.93
N ARG A 231 -4.28 -12.20 -31.48
CA ARG A 231 -4.40 -10.91 -32.15
C ARG A 231 -5.15 -11.06 -33.48
N GLU A 232 -4.77 -12.03 -34.29
CA GLU A 232 -5.45 -12.35 -35.56
C GLU A 232 -6.92 -12.64 -35.33
N PHE A 233 -7.26 -13.47 -34.32
CA PHE A 233 -8.66 -13.72 -33.95
C PHE A 233 -9.43 -12.43 -33.62
N LEU A 234 -8.83 -11.48 -32.89
CA LEU A 234 -9.48 -10.22 -32.56
C LEU A 234 -9.58 -9.24 -33.74
N GLU A 235 -8.64 -9.29 -34.68
CA GLU A 235 -8.64 -8.48 -35.91
C GLU A 235 -9.66 -9.02 -36.93
N GLU A 236 -9.83 -10.34 -37.00
CA GLU A 236 -10.86 -11.01 -37.80
C GLU A 236 -12.28 -10.74 -37.30
N MET A 237 -12.44 -10.42 -36.01
CA MET A 237 -13.72 -9.96 -35.48
C MET A 237 -14.01 -8.57 -36.08
N HIS A 238 -14.80 -8.54 -37.15
CA HIS A 238 -15.29 -7.32 -37.83
C HIS A 238 -15.90 -6.27 -36.88
N ASP A 239 -16.27 -6.65 -35.65
CA ASP A 239 -16.67 -5.73 -34.59
C ASP A 239 -15.94 -6.01 -33.25
N TYR A 240 -14.69 -5.56 -33.15
CA TYR A 240 -13.91 -5.57 -31.91
C TYR A 240 -14.63 -4.90 -30.72
N ARG A 241 -15.46 -3.88 -30.95
CA ARG A 241 -16.20 -3.20 -29.88
C ARG A 241 -17.26 -4.11 -29.26
N ASN A 242 -17.93 -4.92 -30.07
CA ASN A 242 -18.87 -5.94 -29.58
C ASN A 242 -18.15 -7.01 -28.76
N PHE A 243 -16.96 -7.45 -29.20
CA PHE A 243 -16.15 -8.40 -28.43
C PHE A 243 -15.78 -7.86 -27.05
N ILE A 244 -15.26 -6.62 -26.97
CA ILE A 244 -14.92 -5.98 -25.69
C ILE A 244 -16.16 -5.78 -24.81
N THR A 245 -17.30 -5.47 -25.42
CA THR A 245 -18.57 -5.34 -24.69
C THR A 245 -18.99 -6.67 -24.08
N LEU A 246 -18.90 -7.77 -24.83
CA LEU A 246 -19.19 -9.10 -24.35
C LEU A 246 -18.22 -9.51 -23.23
N LEU A 247 -16.92 -9.32 -23.46
CA LEU A 247 -15.87 -9.63 -22.49
C LEU A 247 -16.05 -8.85 -21.18
N TYR A 248 -16.37 -7.55 -21.27
CA TYR A 248 -16.71 -6.72 -20.12
C TYR A 248 -17.96 -7.25 -19.40
N SER A 249 -19.00 -7.62 -20.13
CA SER A 249 -20.26 -8.08 -19.54
C SER A 249 -20.08 -9.34 -18.68
N GLU A 250 -19.19 -10.25 -19.07
CA GLU A 250 -18.89 -11.45 -18.30
C GLU A 250 -17.85 -11.18 -17.20
N LEU A 251 -16.78 -10.43 -17.47
CA LEU A 251 -15.77 -10.10 -16.45
C LEU A 251 -16.34 -9.23 -15.32
N SER A 252 -17.29 -8.34 -15.62
CA SER A 252 -17.89 -7.47 -14.60
C SER A 252 -18.71 -8.24 -13.55
N ARG A 253 -19.16 -9.46 -13.87
CA ARG A 253 -19.93 -10.36 -13.00
C ARG A 253 -19.06 -11.24 -12.10
N ILE A 254 -17.74 -11.26 -12.30
CA ILE A 254 -16.86 -12.07 -11.45
C ILE A 254 -16.90 -11.61 -10.01
N ASN A 255 -16.61 -12.54 -9.09
CA ASN A 255 -16.37 -12.18 -7.70
C ASN A 255 -15.02 -11.44 -7.56
N LYS A 256 -15.09 -10.10 -7.62
CA LYS A 256 -13.95 -9.17 -7.51
C LYS A 256 -13.18 -9.33 -6.18
N ASP A 257 -13.82 -9.87 -5.14
CA ASP A 257 -13.22 -10.00 -3.81
C ASP A 257 -12.38 -11.28 -3.62
N ARG A 258 -12.52 -12.25 -4.54
CA ARG A 258 -11.75 -13.51 -4.53
C ARG A 258 -10.81 -13.62 -5.73
N LEU A 259 -10.36 -12.47 -6.24
CA LEU A 259 -9.49 -12.43 -7.41
C LEU A 259 -8.12 -13.04 -7.08
N GLY A 260 -7.80 -14.14 -7.76
CA GLY A 260 -6.47 -14.75 -7.70
C GLY A 260 -5.41 -13.89 -8.37
N ASP A 261 -4.19 -14.42 -8.49
CA ASP A 261 -3.11 -13.75 -9.23
C ASP A 261 -3.28 -13.87 -10.75
N GLU A 262 -4.21 -14.70 -11.23
CA GLU A 262 -4.52 -14.91 -12.64
C GLU A 262 -6.03 -14.89 -12.89
N VAL A 263 -6.46 -14.22 -13.97
CA VAL A 263 -7.83 -14.25 -14.51
C VAL A 263 -7.78 -14.89 -15.89
N GLY A 264 -8.42 -16.06 -16.03
CA GLY A 264 -8.50 -16.77 -17.30
C GLY A 264 -9.74 -16.44 -18.11
N ILE A 265 -9.57 -16.19 -19.41
CA ILE A 265 -10.64 -16.01 -20.38
C ILE A 265 -10.51 -17.09 -21.45
N ARG A 266 -11.49 -17.97 -21.54
CA ARG A 266 -11.57 -19.02 -22.56
C ARG A 266 -12.64 -18.64 -23.58
N ILE A 267 -12.27 -18.60 -24.86
CA ILE A 267 -13.15 -18.24 -25.96
C ILE A 267 -13.35 -19.48 -26.84
N ASN A 268 -14.56 -20.03 -26.80
CA ASN A 268 -14.98 -21.13 -27.64
C ASN A 268 -15.50 -20.57 -28.97
N ARG A 269 -14.78 -20.87 -30.06
CA ARG A 269 -15.09 -20.38 -31.41
C ARG A 269 -16.16 -21.27 -32.05
N ARG A 270 -17.27 -20.69 -32.55
CA ARG A 270 -18.31 -21.47 -33.25
C ARG A 270 -17.80 -22.24 -34.47
N ALA A 271 -16.89 -21.62 -35.23
CA ALA A 271 -16.31 -22.23 -36.43
C ALA A 271 -15.34 -23.39 -36.14
N ASN A 272 -14.72 -23.42 -34.95
CA ASN A 272 -13.79 -24.48 -34.56
C ASN A 272 -13.83 -24.74 -33.03
N PRO A 273 -14.86 -25.41 -32.52
CA PRO A 273 -15.05 -25.61 -31.09
C PRO A 273 -13.98 -26.51 -30.45
N LYS A 274 -13.22 -27.28 -31.25
CA LYS A 274 -12.15 -28.16 -30.79
C LYS A 274 -10.84 -27.42 -30.46
N ARG A 275 -10.71 -26.14 -30.85
CA ARG A 275 -9.54 -25.29 -30.56
C ARG A 275 -9.99 -23.96 -29.94
N PRO A 276 -10.29 -23.93 -28.63
CA PRO A 276 -10.62 -22.69 -27.95
C PRO A 276 -9.39 -21.77 -27.88
N LEU A 277 -9.62 -20.46 -27.93
CA LEU A 277 -8.59 -19.47 -27.63
C LEU A 277 -8.59 -19.22 -26.12
N GLU A 278 -7.43 -19.21 -25.50
CA GLU A 278 -7.29 -18.90 -24.08
C GLU A 278 -6.45 -17.65 -23.89
N ILE A 279 -6.85 -16.78 -22.94
CA ILE A 279 -6.13 -15.57 -22.55
C ILE A 279 -6.04 -15.58 -21.03
N GLY A 280 -4.83 -15.81 -20.49
CA GLY A 280 -4.56 -15.71 -19.06
C GLY A 280 -4.00 -14.32 -18.71
N ILE A 281 -4.72 -13.54 -17.91
CA ILE A 281 -4.26 -12.24 -17.40
C ILE A 281 -3.59 -12.48 -16.04
N LEU A 282 -2.26 -12.40 -15.98
CA LEU A 282 -1.49 -12.62 -14.75
C LEU A 282 -1.02 -11.29 -14.15
N PHE A 283 -1.27 -11.10 -12.84
CA PHE A 283 -0.81 -9.97 -12.07
C PHE A 283 0.52 -10.30 -11.39
N THR A 284 1.59 -9.60 -11.78
CA THR A 284 2.95 -9.79 -11.24
C THR A 284 3.41 -8.56 -10.48
N ASP A 285 4.55 -8.65 -9.80
CA ASP A 285 5.16 -7.52 -9.10
C ASP A 285 5.86 -6.50 -10.04
N HIS A 286 5.80 -6.70 -11.36
CA HIS A 286 6.40 -5.82 -12.37
C HIS A 286 5.43 -5.45 -13.52
N GLY A 287 4.17 -5.88 -13.45
CA GLY A 287 3.21 -5.63 -14.51
C GLY A 287 2.14 -6.70 -14.66
N ILE A 288 1.33 -6.51 -15.70
CA ILE A 288 0.37 -7.51 -16.16
C ILE A 288 1.02 -8.33 -17.28
N GLU A 289 1.01 -9.64 -17.18
CA GLU A 289 1.43 -10.55 -18.25
C GLU A 289 0.22 -11.19 -18.91
N VAL A 290 0.33 -11.51 -20.19
CA VAL A 290 -0.70 -12.22 -20.93
C VAL A 290 -0.15 -13.58 -21.35
N ARG A 291 -0.81 -14.66 -20.90
CA ARG A 291 -0.44 -16.04 -21.19
C ARG A 291 -1.37 -16.66 -22.22
N ARG A 292 -0.82 -17.62 -22.98
CA ARG A 292 -1.56 -18.41 -23.96
C ARG A 292 -2.47 -19.46 -23.32
N TYR A 293 -2.09 -20.00 -22.17
CA TYR A 293 -2.82 -21.06 -21.47
C TYR A 293 -3.14 -20.62 -20.05
N ILE A 294 -4.33 -21.00 -19.60
CA ILE A 294 -4.87 -20.59 -18.29
C ILE A 294 -4.53 -21.65 -17.24
N ASN A 295 -4.08 -21.23 -16.05
CA ASN A 295 -3.82 -22.17 -14.94
C ASN A 295 -4.89 -22.13 -13.83
N THR A 296 -5.83 -21.19 -13.87
CA THR A 296 -6.81 -20.93 -12.80
C THR A 296 -8.24 -20.74 -13.34
N THR A 297 -9.16 -20.25 -12.50
CA THR A 297 -10.59 -20.07 -12.81
C THR A 297 -10.81 -19.35 -14.15
N THR A 298 -11.57 -20.01 -15.02
CA THR A 298 -11.87 -19.57 -16.38
C THR A 298 -13.26 -18.96 -16.49
N ILE A 299 -13.38 -17.82 -17.14
CA ILE A 299 -14.65 -17.36 -17.72
C ILE A 299 -14.71 -17.90 -19.14
N SER A 300 -15.79 -18.61 -19.47
CA SER A 300 -16.00 -19.14 -20.81
C SER A 300 -16.92 -18.24 -21.61
N LEU A 301 -16.44 -17.80 -22.77
CA LEU A 301 -17.17 -17.03 -23.76
C LEU A 301 -17.46 -17.93 -24.96
N LEU A 302 -18.68 -17.85 -25.49
CA LEU A 302 -19.03 -18.45 -26.76
C LEU A 302 -19.19 -17.33 -27.78
N VAL A 303 -18.30 -17.34 -28.78
CA VAL A 303 -18.21 -16.31 -29.83
C VAL A 303 -18.37 -17.00 -31.18
#